data_AF-A0A2E5Y050-F1
#
_entry.id   AF-A0A2E5Y050-F1
#
_cell.length_a   1.000
_cell.length_b   1.000
_cell.length_c   1.000
_cell.angle_alpha   90.00
_cell.angle_beta   90.00
_cell.angle_gamma   90.00
#
_symmetry.space_group_name_H-M   'P 1'
#
loop_
_entity.id
_entity.type
_entity.pdbx_description
1 polymer ?
#
loop_
_entity_poly.entity_id
_entity_poly.type
_entity_poly.pdbx_seq_one_letter_code
_entity_poly.pdbx_strand_id
1 'polypeptide(L)'
;MKKIWIIIKWEFLNRARSKLFLFTTFLFPIFLVGILYIPTLMMEIEPGNITTVALVYEDPISSLIDRFKEKVDSSFRLGNGNPQYLFNRMTNEVDAMDSVAKKSFDGYLFIPNDILESGVVNYYSHSLSNIKLYNQLRRSLNQIVIENRMIEQNIDVALVGSLSKNIVFETFEVDKSGLASEGDALISFFIPTLFVMILFMTIFMSGQLLLRSVMEERTNRTI
;
A
#
# COMPACT_ATOMS: atom_id res chain seq x y z
N MET A 1 -40.48 31.41 25.22
CA MET A 1 -40.14 30.68 23.96
C MET A 1 -39.16 31.45 23.07
N LYS A 2 -39.51 32.61 22.47
CA LYS A 2 -38.59 33.36 21.57
C LYS A 2 -37.22 33.72 22.18
N LYS A 3 -37.19 34.17 23.44
CA LYS A 3 -35.94 34.54 24.14
C LYS A 3 -34.98 33.34 24.31
N ILE A 4 -35.53 32.17 24.61
CA ILE A 4 -34.75 30.91 24.74
C ILE A 4 -34.09 30.55 23.40
N TRP A 5 -34.84 30.66 22.30
CA TRP A 5 -34.31 30.39 20.95
C TRP A 5 -33.16 31.34 20.56
N ILE A 6 -33.24 32.62 20.95
CA ILE A 6 -32.17 33.61 20.70
C ILE A 6 -30.90 33.22 21.46
N ILE A 7 -31.04 32.80 22.73
CA ILE A 7 -29.91 32.38 23.56
C ILE A 7 -29.27 31.11 22.99
N ILE A 8 -30.08 30.09 22.65
CA ILE A 8 -29.59 28.84 22.03
C ILE A 8 -28.82 29.15 20.74
N LYS A 9 -29.39 30.00 19.87
CA LYS A 9 -28.77 30.36 18.60
C LYS A 9 -27.43 31.08 18.80
N TRP A 10 -27.38 32.01 19.74
CA TRP A 10 -26.16 32.78 20.04
C TRP A 10 -25.06 31.87 20.60
N GLU A 11 -25.40 31.01 21.56
CA GLU A 11 -24.47 30.07 22.18
C GLU A 11 -23.93 29.06 21.15
N PHE A 12 -24.83 28.49 20.34
CA PHE A 12 -24.45 27.58 19.26
C PHE A 12 -23.52 28.25 18.25
N LEU A 13 -23.86 29.45 17.77
CA LEU A 13 -23.05 30.15 16.76
C LEU A 13 -21.67 30.54 17.30
N ASN A 14 -21.56 31.00 18.54
CA ASN A 14 -20.26 31.32 19.13
C ASN A 14 -19.37 30.08 19.28
N ARG A 15 -19.96 28.93 19.64
CA ARG A 15 -19.23 27.67 19.78
C ARG A 15 -18.85 27.07 18.42
N ALA A 16 -19.79 26.99 17.49
CA ALA A 16 -19.58 26.44 16.14
C ALA A 16 -18.60 27.27 15.30
N ARG A 17 -18.44 28.56 15.60
CA ARG A 17 -17.45 29.44 14.95
C ARG A 17 -16.12 29.52 15.68
N SER A 18 -15.97 28.83 16.81
CA SER A 18 -14.69 28.81 17.50
C SER A 18 -13.64 28.14 16.64
N LYS A 19 -12.42 28.71 16.62
CA LYS A 19 -11.31 28.17 15.82
C LYS A 19 -11.02 26.71 16.18
N LEU A 20 -11.12 26.36 17.47
CA LEU A 20 -10.90 25.00 17.95
C LEU A 20 -11.96 24.03 17.45
N PHE A 21 -13.25 24.43 17.46
CA PHE A 21 -14.33 23.58 16.94
C PHE A 21 -14.16 23.32 15.43
N LEU A 22 -13.90 24.37 14.64
CA LEU A 22 -13.69 24.21 13.20
C LEU A 22 -12.44 23.37 12.89
N PHE A 23 -11.34 23.60 13.61
CA PHE A 23 -10.12 22.83 13.44
C PHE A 23 -10.33 21.34 13.75
N THR A 24 -10.92 21.03 14.90
CA THR A 24 -11.12 19.63 15.32
C THR A 24 -12.21 18.91 14.53
N THR A 25 -13.26 19.61 14.09
CA THR A 25 -14.37 18.98 13.35
C THR A 25 -14.01 18.68 11.90
N PHE A 26 -13.18 19.51 11.26
CA PHE A 26 -12.82 19.32 9.86
C PHE A 26 -11.39 18.82 9.67
N LEU A 27 -10.41 19.46 10.30
CA LEU A 27 -9.00 19.13 10.05
C LEU A 27 -8.62 17.77 10.63
N PHE A 28 -9.10 17.42 11.83
CA PHE A 28 -8.75 16.14 12.45
C PHE A 28 -9.32 14.92 11.69
N PRO A 29 -10.59 14.89 11.26
CA PRO A 29 -11.12 13.86 10.36
C PRO A 29 -10.33 13.73 9.06
N ILE A 30 -10.05 14.85 8.39
CA ILE A 30 -9.26 14.85 7.15
C ILE A 30 -7.85 14.32 7.42
N PHE A 31 -7.23 14.70 8.53
CA PHE A 31 -5.92 14.22 8.94
C PHE A 31 -5.91 12.71 9.22
N LEU A 32 -6.92 12.19 9.94
CA LEU A 32 -7.06 10.76 10.21
C LEU A 32 -7.22 9.95 8.93
N VAL A 33 -8.08 10.41 8.02
CA VAL A 33 -8.17 9.83 6.66
C VAL A 33 -6.81 9.88 6.00
N GLY A 34 -6.14 11.04 5.99
CA GLY A 34 -4.84 11.19 5.38
C GLY A 34 -3.86 10.12 5.88
N ILE A 35 -3.78 9.90 7.18
CA ILE A 35 -2.93 8.85 7.76
C ILE A 35 -3.31 7.44 7.29
N LEU A 36 -4.60 7.14 7.15
CA LEU A 36 -5.06 5.80 6.75
C LEU A 36 -4.86 5.53 5.25
N TYR A 37 -5.07 6.52 4.39
CA TYR A 37 -5.10 6.34 2.93
C TYR A 37 -3.84 6.84 2.20
N ILE A 38 -3.09 7.79 2.76
CA ILE A 38 -1.83 8.23 2.12
C ILE A 38 -0.86 7.05 1.93
N PRO A 39 -0.63 6.16 2.92
CA PRO A 39 0.28 5.02 2.73
C PRO A 39 -0.16 4.10 1.59
N THR A 40 -1.47 3.88 1.40
CA THR A 40 -1.96 3.01 0.31
C THR A 40 -1.73 3.65 -1.05
N LEU A 41 -1.98 4.97 -1.18
CA LEU A 41 -1.65 5.72 -2.39
C LEU A 41 -0.14 5.75 -2.66
N MET A 42 0.68 5.84 -1.61
CA MET A 42 2.13 5.79 -1.75
C MET A 42 2.67 4.41 -2.16
N MET A 43 1.96 3.32 -1.85
CA MET A 43 2.35 1.98 -2.35
C MET A 43 2.22 1.87 -3.89
N GLU A 44 1.32 2.64 -4.49
CA GLU A 44 1.13 2.66 -5.94
C GLU A 44 2.25 3.44 -6.65
N ILE A 45 2.77 4.50 -6.00
CA ILE A 45 3.88 5.28 -6.53
C ILE A 45 5.10 4.36 -6.76
N GLU A 46 5.68 4.47 -7.95
CA GLU A 46 6.85 3.70 -8.33
C GLU A 46 8.05 4.08 -7.44
N PRO A 47 8.90 3.11 -7.06
CA PRO A 47 10.08 3.41 -6.26
C PRO A 47 11.00 4.36 -7.04
N GLY A 48 11.29 5.52 -6.46
CA GLY A 48 12.19 6.53 -7.04
C GLY A 48 13.67 6.17 -6.97
N ASN A 49 14.02 5.03 -6.35
CA ASN A 49 15.40 4.61 -6.12
C ASN A 49 15.68 3.26 -6.77
N ILE A 50 16.90 3.10 -7.26
CA ILE A 50 17.44 1.82 -7.73
C ILE A 50 17.62 0.92 -6.51
N THR A 51 17.14 -0.32 -6.61
CA THR A 51 17.36 -1.36 -5.60
C THR A 51 18.54 -2.23 -5.99
N THR A 52 19.52 -2.38 -5.12
CA THR A 52 20.65 -3.29 -5.33
C THR A 52 20.39 -4.64 -4.64
N VAL A 53 20.40 -5.72 -5.41
CA VAL A 53 20.08 -7.07 -4.93
C VAL A 53 21.24 -8.02 -5.24
N ALA A 54 21.78 -8.65 -4.21
CA ALA A 54 22.76 -9.71 -4.39
C ALA A 54 22.07 -11.04 -4.75
N LEU A 55 22.66 -11.80 -5.66
CA LEU A 55 22.18 -13.12 -6.07
C LEU A 55 23.23 -14.17 -5.71
N VAL A 56 22.84 -15.13 -4.87
CA VAL A 56 23.66 -16.29 -4.49
C VAL A 56 23.06 -17.52 -5.16
N TYR A 57 23.81 -18.10 -6.09
CA TYR A 57 23.40 -19.28 -6.87
C TYR A 57 24.64 -19.99 -7.44
N GLU A 58 24.51 -21.28 -7.73
CA GLU A 58 25.58 -22.06 -8.37
C GLU A 58 25.46 -22.06 -9.90
N ASP A 59 26.54 -22.42 -10.59
CA ASP A 59 26.64 -22.31 -12.05
C ASP A 59 25.57 -23.07 -12.86
N PRO A 60 25.04 -24.24 -12.45
CA PRO A 60 24.05 -24.98 -13.24
C PRO A 60 22.78 -24.18 -13.57
N ILE A 61 22.38 -23.24 -12.71
CA ILE A 61 21.18 -22.42 -12.89
C ILE A 61 21.48 -21.03 -13.48
N SER A 62 22.73 -20.76 -13.89
CA SER A 62 23.16 -19.45 -14.43
C SER A 62 22.29 -18.96 -15.59
N SER A 63 21.98 -19.83 -16.56
CA SER A 63 21.13 -19.49 -17.71
C SER A 63 19.71 -19.08 -17.31
N LEU A 64 19.14 -19.74 -16.29
CA LEU A 64 17.84 -19.40 -15.71
C LEU A 64 17.90 -18.03 -15.03
N ILE A 65 18.97 -17.76 -14.28
CA ILE A 65 19.18 -16.48 -13.60
C ILE A 65 19.36 -15.34 -14.59
N ASP A 66 20.05 -15.55 -15.71
CA ASP A 66 20.25 -14.50 -16.72
C ASP A 66 18.93 -14.13 -17.41
N ARG A 67 18.09 -15.13 -17.75
CA ARG A 67 16.71 -14.88 -18.21
C ARG A 67 15.88 -14.11 -17.18
N PHE A 68 16.05 -14.42 -15.90
CA PHE A 68 15.38 -13.69 -14.82
C PHE A 68 15.83 -12.23 -14.73
N LYS A 69 17.14 -11.95 -14.81
CA LYS A 69 17.66 -10.58 -14.82
C LYS A 69 17.13 -9.79 -16.02
N GLU A 70 17.15 -10.36 -17.22
CA GLU A 70 16.64 -9.73 -18.45
C GLU A 70 15.14 -9.43 -18.34
N LYS A 71 14.35 -10.36 -17.79
CA LYS A 71 12.91 -10.17 -17.58
C LYS A 71 12.64 -9.03 -16.60
N VAL A 72 13.42 -8.93 -15.52
CA VAL A 72 13.27 -7.88 -14.52
C VAL A 72 13.68 -6.52 -15.09
N ASP A 73 14.81 -6.44 -15.80
CA ASP A 73 15.30 -5.19 -16.43
C ASP A 73 14.33 -4.61 -17.47
N SER A 74 13.70 -5.50 -18.25
CA SER A 74 12.71 -5.11 -19.26
C SER A 74 11.34 -4.74 -18.66
N SER A 75 10.95 -5.37 -17.55
CA SER A 75 9.61 -5.18 -16.96
C SER A 75 9.56 -4.06 -15.93
N PHE A 76 10.69 -3.69 -15.30
CA PHE A 76 10.72 -2.74 -14.20
C PHE A 76 11.78 -1.66 -14.41
N ARG A 77 11.33 -0.48 -14.81
CA ARG A 77 12.16 0.71 -15.02
C ARG A 77 11.62 1.86 -14.20
N LEU A 78 12.52 2.70 -13.70
CA LEU A 78 12.15 3.97 -13.08
C LEU A 78 11.62 4.93 -14.14
N GLY A 79 10.88 5.95 -13.70
CA GLY A 79 10.39 7.02 -14.58
C GLY A 79 11.48 7.79 -15.35
N ASN A 80 12.75 7.66 -14.97
CA ASN A 80 13.91 8.21 -15.71
C ASN A 80 14.49 7.24 -16.77
N GLY A 81 13.91 6.05 -16.94
CA GLY A 81 14.34 5.03 -17.89
C GLY A 81 15.42 4.06 -17.38
N ASN A 82 15.99 4.30 -16.20
CA ASN A 82 16.99 3.43 -15.57
C ASN A 82 16.34 2.15 -15.01
N PRO A 83 17.09 1.04 -14.91
CA PRO A 83 16.58 -0.18 -14.32
C PRO A 83 16.27 -0.01 -12.83
N GLN A 84 15.14 -0.58 -12.39
CA GLN A 84 14.76 -0.58 -10.98
C GLN A 84 15.64 -1.46 -10.11
N TYR A 85 16.26 -2.48 -10.71
CA TYR A 85 17.04 -3.49 -10.01
C TYR A 85 18.45 -3.58 -10.58
N LEU A 86 19.44 -3.57 -9.70
CA LEU A 86 20.82 -3.91 -10.03
C LEU A 86 21.15 -5.25 -9.37
N PHE A 87 21.55 -6.24 -10.17
CA PHE A 87 21.89 -7.56 -9.66
C PHE A 87 23.40 -7.78 -9.62
N ASN A 88 23.89 -8.23 -8.46
CA ASN A 88 25.29 -8.57 -8.27
C ASN A 88 25.42 -10.03 -7.86
N ARG A 89 26.22 -10.82 -8.60
CA ARG A 89 26.48 -12.21 -8.24
C ARG A 89 27.39 -12.26 -7.01
N MET A 90 27.03 -13.09 -6.04
CA MET A 90 27.82 -13.42 -4.86
C MET A 90 27.99 -14.94 -4.78
N THR A 91 29.16 -15.40 -4.34
CA THR A 91 29.47 -16.83 -4.27
C THR A 91 29.07 -17.45 -2.93
N ASN A 92 29.06 -16.65 -1.86
CA ASN A 92 28.83 -17.11 -0.49
C ASN A 92 27.68 -16.36 0.16
N GLU A 93 26.78 -17.09 0.83
CA GLU A 93 25.67 -16.53 1.59
C GLU A 93 26.15 -15.67 2.77
N VAL A 94 27.25 -16.04 3.41
CA VAL A 94 27.80 -15.29 4.55
C VAL A 94 28.21 -13.88 4.13
N ASP A 95 28.90 -13.77 3.00
CA ASP A 95 29.35 -12.47 2.46
C ASP A 95 28.15 -11.64 1.96
N ALA A 96 27.14 -12.29 1.38
CA ALA A 96 25.90 -11.64 0.95
C ALA A 96 25.12 -11.08 2.16
N MET A 97 25.00 -11.87 3.23
CA MET A 97 24.36 -11.45 4.48
C MET A 97 25.10 -10.28 5.13
N ASP A 98 26.43 -10.36 5.22
CA ASP A 98 27.25 -9.27 5.76
C ASP A 98 27.14 -7.99 4.91
N SER A 99 27.06 -8.13 3.59
CA SER A 99 26.88 -6.99 2.68
C SER A 99 25.51 -6.32 2.83
N VAL A 100 24.44 -7.09 3.10
CA VAL A 100 23.13 -6.54 3.45
C VAL A 100 23.15 -5.89 4.83
N ALA A 101 23.82 -6.50 5.81
CA ALA A 101 23.98 -5.92 7.16
C ALA A 101 24.73 -4.58 7.13
N LYS A 102 25.75 -4.45 6.26
CA LYS A 102 26.51 -3.22 6.00
C LYS A 102 25.79 -2.20 5.12
N LYS A 103 24.58 -2.51 4.63
CA LYS A 103 23.77 -1.68 3.72
C LYS A 103 24.45 -1.40 2.37
N SER A 104 25.34 -2.30 1.92
CA SER A 104 25.88 -2.27 0.57
C SER A 104 24.87 -2.80 -0.46
N PHE A 105 24.02 -3.74 -0.04
CA PHE A 105 22.87 -4.23 -0.80
C PHE A 105 21.58 -4.02 -0.01
N ASP A 106 20.48 -3.74 -0.71
CA ASP A 106 19.14 -3.63 -0.11
C ASP A 106 18.61 -5.01 0.33
N GLY A 107 19.03 -6.07 -0.34
CA GLY A 107 18.74 -7.45 0.00
C GLY A 107 19.55 -8.46 -0.82
N TYR A 108 19.41 -9.74 -0.48
CA TYR A 108 19.96 -10.84 -1.27
C TYR A 108 18.95 -11.98 -1.44
N LEU A 109 19.07 -12.67 -2.57
CA LEU A 109 18.33 -13.89 -2.89
C LEU A 109 19.28 -15.08 -2.88
N PHE A 110 18.95 -16.10 -2.09
CA PHE A 110 19.56 -17.42 -2.19
C PHE A 110 18.67 -18.32 -3.04
N ILE A 111 19.20 -18.73 -4.19
CA ILE A 111 18.49 -19.52 -5.18
C ILE A 111 19.18 -20.89 -5.26
N PRO A 112 18.56 -21.95 -4.72
CA PRO A 112 19.16 -23.28 -4.74
C PRO A 112 19.09 -23.89 -6.15
N ASN A 113 19.99 -24.82 -6.43
CA ASN A 113 20.04 -25.52 -7.74
C ASN A 113 18.78 -26.35 -8.01
N ASP A 114 18.14 -26.84 -6.96
CA ASP A 114 16.93 -27.64 -7.04
C ASP A 114 15.66 -26.79 -7.20
N ILE A 115 15.77 -25.48 -7.50
CA ILE A 115 14.61 -24.57 -7.63
C ILE A 115 13.53 -25.10 -8.59
N LEU A 116 13.92 -25.83 -9.63
CA LEU A 116 13.00 -26.46 -10.57
C LEU A 116 12.14 -27.55 -9.93
N GLU A 117 12.59 -28.18 -8.85
CA GLU A 117 11.84 -29.18 -8.09
C GLU A 117 11.26 -28.58 -6.80
N SER A 118 12.11 -27.98 -5.96
CA SER A 118 11.74 -27.44 -4.65
C SER A 118 10.81 -26.23 -4.75
N GLY A 119 11.06 -25.34 -5.72
CA GLY A 119 10.35 -24.06 -5.86
C GLY A 119 10.56 -23.10 -4.69
N VAL A 120 11.56 -23.33 -3.85
CA VAL A 120 11.85 -22.53 -2.65
C VAL A 120 13.03 -21.61 -2.91
N VAL A 121 12.87 -20.33 -2.56
CA VAL A 121 13.90 -19.30 -2.66
C VAL A 121 13.86 -18.46 -1.40
N ASN A 122 15.01 -18.20 -0.81
CA ASN A 122 15.10 -17.38 0.40
C ASN A 122 15.49 -15.95 0.03
N TYR A 123 14.70 -14.99 0.52
CA TYR A 123 14.99 -13.57 0.37
C TYR A 123 15.30 -12.96 1.73
N TYR A 124 16.42 -12.25 1.81
CA TYR A 124 16.88 -11.58 3.02
C TYR A 124 17.07 -10.10 2.72
N SER A 125 16.59 -9.24 3.61
CA SER A 125 16.72 -7.79 3.46
C SER A 125 16.73 -7.10 4.81
N HIS A 126 17.21 -5.86 4.85
CA HIS A 126 17.17 -5.05 6.07
C HIS A 126 15.72 -4.68 6.47
N SER A 127 14.80 -4.58 5.49
CA SER A 127 13.39 -4.31 5.76
C SER A 127 12.48 -5.06 4.80
N LEU A 128 11.56 -5.83 5.36
CA LEU A 128 10.47 -6.49 4.62
C LEU A 128 9.27 -5.56 4.36
N SER A 129 9.38 -4.26 4.70
CA SER A 129 8.31 -3.29 4.50
C SER A 129 7.98 -3.01 3.03
N ASN A 130 8.94 -3.25 2.11
CA ASN A 130 8.71 -3.06 0.68
C ASN A 130 8.12 -4.33 0.04
N ILE A 131 6.85 -4.60 0.37
CA ILE A 131 6.11 -5.78 -0.09
C ILE A 131 5.99 -5.82 -1.63
N LYS A 132 5.89 -4.65 -2.27
CA LYS A 132 5.81 -4.53 -3.74
C LYS A 132 7.05 -5.10 -4.42
N LEU A 133 8.23 -4.71 -3.94
CA LEU A 133 9.52 -5.12 -4.49
C LEU A 133 9.70 -6.65 -4.43
N TYR A 134 9.48 -7.26 -3.27
CA TYR A 134 9.59 -8.71 -3.11
C TYR A 134 8.59 -9.44 -4.02
N ASN A 135 7.36 -8.95 -4.13
CA ASN A 135 6.33 -9.55 -4.99
C ASN A 135 6.70 -9.46 -6.48
N GLN A 136 7.31 -8.36 -6.93
CA GLN A 136 7.79 -8.20 -8.30
C GLN A 136 8.88 -9.22 -8.63
N LEU A 137 9.90 -9.35 -7.77
CA LEU A 137 10.98 -10.33 -7.93
C LEU A 137 10.43 -11.77 -7.90
N ARG A 138 9.59 -12.09 -6.90
CA ARG A 138 8.97 -13.42 -6.75
C ARG A 138 8.15 -13.79 -7.98
N ARG A 139 7.28 -12.90 -8.48
CA ARG A 139 6.44 -13.17 -9.66
C ARG A 139 7.29 -13.41 -10.91
N SER A 140 8.33 -12.59 -11.09
CA SER A 140 9.24 -12.70 -12.25
C SER A 140 10.01 -14.01 -12.21
N LEU A 141 10.59 -14.38 -11.07
CA LEU A 141 11.31 -15.64 -10.93
C LEU A 141 10.38 -16.85 -11.08
N ASN A 142 9.19 -16.79 -10.48
CA ASN A 142 8.19 -17.84 -10.60
C ASN A 142 7.77 -18.07 -12.06
N GLN A 143 7.57 -17.00 -12.84
CA GLN A 143 7.26 -17.12 -14.26
C GLN A 143 8.39 -17.83 -15.00
N ILE A 144 9.66 -17.43 -14.79
CA ILE A 144 10.81 -18.05 -15.46
C ILE A 144 10.96 -19.53 -15.09
N VAL A 145 10.76 -19.89 -13.82
CA VAL A 145 10.80 -21.29 -13.34
C VAL A 145 9.70 -22.12 -13.99
N ILE A 146 8.47 -21.60 -14.06
CA ILE A 146 7.34 -22.28 -14.73
C ILE A 146 7.63 -22.48 -16.23
N GLU A 147 8.12 -21.44 -16.91
CA GLU A 147 8.52 -21.54 -18.32
C GLU A 147 9.61 -22.59 -18.53
N ASN A 148 10.60 -22.68 -17.63
CA ASN A 148 11.66 -23.68 -17.73
C ASN A 148 11.12 -25.11 -17.55
N ARG A 149 10.24 -25.33 -16.56
CA ARG A 149 9.55 -26.63 -16.37
C ARG A 149 8.73 -27.01 -17.60
N MET A 150 8.08 -26.05 -18.26
CA MET A 150 7.34 -26.30 -19.50
C MET A 150 8.27 -26.74 -20.63
N ILE A 151 9.40 -26.06 -20.80
CA ILE A 151 10.41 -26.40 -21.83
C ILE A 151 10.95 -27.82 -21.61
N GLU A 152 11.27 -28.20 -20.37
CA GLU A 152 11.73 -29.56 -20.02
C GLU A 152 10.71 -30.65 -20.35
N GLN A 153 9.42 -30.32 -20.29
CA GLN A 153 8.32 -31.23 -20.60
C GLN A 153 7.85 -31.11 -22.07
N ASN A 154 8.56 -30.36 -22.92
CA ASN A 154 8.18 -30.08 -24.31
C ASN A 154 6.77 -29.47 -24.46
N ILE A 155 6.36 -28.64 -23.50
CA ILE A 155 5.10 -27.90 -23.54
C ILE A 155 5.33 -26.56 -24.23
N ASP A 156 4.47 -26.21 -25.19
CA ASP A 156 4.51 -24.91 -25.86
C ASP A 156 4.09 -23.77 -24.91
N VAL A 157 5.09 -23.00 -24.48
CA VAL A 157 4.94 -21.85 -23.57
C VAL A 157 4.02 -20.77 -24.18
N ALA A 158 4.09 -20.54 -25.48
CA ALA A 158 3.29 -19.51 -26.14
C ALA A 158 1.80 -19.90 -26.16
N LEU A 159 1.53 -21.18 -26.42
CA LEU A 159 0.18 -21.72 -26.36
C LEU A 159 -0.39 -21.60 -24.94
N VAL A 160 0.34 -22.06 -23.91
CA VAL A 160 -0.14 -21.96 -22.52
C VAL A 160 -0.34 -20.51 -22.10
N GLY A 161 0.56 -19.60 -22.47
CA GLY A 161 0.40 -18.16 -22.21
C GLY A 161 -0.86 -17.59 -22.85
N SER A 162 -1.22 -18.04 -24.05
CA SER A 162 -2.44 -17.62 -24.73
C SER A 162 -3.72 -18.13 -24.05
N LEU A 163 -3.67 -19.35 -23.50
CA LEU A 163 -4.77 -20.00 -22.78
C LEU A 163 -4.91 -19.50 -21.34
N SER A 164 -3.83 -19.00 -20.75
CA SER A 164 -3.78 -18.53 -19.35
C SER A 164 -4.04 -17.03 -19.20
N LYS A 165 -4.70 -16.39 -20.18
CA LYS A 165 -5.02 -14.96 -20.10
C LYS A 165 -5.95 -14.70 -18.90
N ASN A 166 -5.55 -13.74 -18.07
CA ASN A 166 -6.36 -13.33 -16.91
C ASN A 166 -7.69 -12.71 -17.37
N ILE A 167 -8.75 -13.01 -16.63
CA ILE A 167 -10.05 -12.36 -16.82
C ILE A 167 -10.02 -11.04 -16.06
N VAL A 168 -10.23 -9.93 -16.77
CA VAL A 168 -10.38 -8.61 -16.19
C VAL A 168 -11.86 -8.41 -15.84
N PHE A 169 -12.14 -8.16 -14.57
CA PHE A 169 -13.47 -7.79 -14.13
C PHE A 169 -13.59 -6.27 -14.13
N GLU A 170 -14.40 -5.75 -15.02
CA GLU A 170 -14.88 -4.38 -14.94
C GLU A 170 -16.06 -4.35 -13.97
N THR A 171 -15.96 -3.51 -12.93
CA THR A 171 -16.95 -3.45 -11.86
C THR A 171 -17.83 -2.22 -12.00
N PHE A 172 -19.14 -2.44 -12.00
CA PHE A 172 -20.15 -1.38 -12.08
C PHE A 172 -21.02 -1.43 -10.82
N GLU A 173 -21.25 -0.26 -10.22
CA GLU A 173 -22.21 -0.09 -9.13
C GLU A 173 -23.58 0.22 -9.74
N VAL A 174 -24.63 -0.48 -9.28
CA VAL A 174 -26.01 -0.27 -9.74
C VAL A 174 -26.81 0.39 -8.64
N ASP A 175 -27.40 1.55 -8.94
CA ASP A 175 -28.22 2.29 -7.99
C ASP A 175 -29.65 1.72 -7.87
N LYS A 176 -30.45 2.28 -6.95
CA LYS A 176 -31.85 1.88 -6.75
C LYS A 176 -32.77 2.18 -7.93
N SER A 177 -32.33 3.02 -8.87
CA SER A 177 -33.06 3.35 -10.10
C SER A 177 -32.69 2.44 -11.28
N GLY A 178 -31.70 1.55 -11.09
CA GLY A 178 -31.22 0.63 -12.11
C GLY A 178 -30.17 1.24 -13.04
N LEU A 179 -29.62 2.42 -12.71
CA LEU A 179 -28.52 3.02 -13.47
C LEU A 179 -27.19 2.42 -12.97
N ALA A 180 -26.40 1.95 -13.92
CA ALA A 180 -25.05 1.46 -13.67
C ALA A 180 -24.04 2.61 -13.86
N SER A 181 -23.19 2.83 -12.88
CA SER A 181 -22.03 3.73 -12.96
C SER A 181 -20.75 2.95 -12.68
N GLU A 182 -19.64 3.36 -13.30
CA GLU A 182 -18.33 2.83 -12.96
C GLU A 182 -18.08 3.07 -11.46
N GLY A 183 -17.87 1.98 -10.72
CA GLY A 183 -17.75 2.03 -9.28
C GLY A 183 -16.31 2.33 -8.89
N ASP A 184 -15.99 3.57 -8.51
CA ASP A 184 -14.74 3.85 -7.82
C ASP A 184 -14.92 3.47 -6.34
N ALA A 185 -14.51 2.25 -6.00
CA ALA A 185 -14.62 1.68 -4.66
C ALA A 185 -13.96 2.57 -3.58
N LEU A 186 -12.90 3.30 -3.94
CA LEU A 186 -12.25 4.22 -3.01
C LEU A 186 -13.14 5.43 -2.76
N ILE A 187 -13.68 6.06 -3.80
CA ILE A 187 -14.57 7.23 -3.65
C ILE A 187 -15.88 6.85 -2.94
N SER A 188 -16.50 5.74 -3.33
CA SER A 188 -17.78 5.27 -2.77
C SER A 188 -17.67 4.95 -1.28
N PHE A 189 -16.52 4.46 -0.79
CA PHE A 189 -16.30 4.22 0.64
C PHE A 189 -15.81 5.47 1.38
N PHE A 190 -14.95 6.26 0.74
CA PHE A 190 -14.28 7.41 1.36
C PHE A 190 -15.25 8.53 1.73
N ILE A 191 -16.10 8.96 0.79
CA ILE A 191 -16.99 10.11 0.98
C ILE A 191 -17.98 9.90 2.14
N PRO A 192 -18.73 8.78 2.22
CA PRO A 192 -19.64 8.52 3.33
C PRO A 192 -18.92 8.40 4.67
N THR A 193 -17.75 7.75 4.70
CA THR A 193 -16.95 7.57 5.92
C THR A 193 -16.49 8.92 6.49
N LEU A 194 -16.00 9.82 5.64
CA LEU A 194 -15.61 11.17 6.05
C LEU A 194 -16.82 11.95 6.61
N PHE A 195 -17.98 11.82 5.98
CA PHE A 195 -19.21 12.47 6.42
C PHE A 195 -19.67 11.99 7.81
N VAL A 196 -19.70 10.67 8.02
CA VAL A 196 -20.05 10.06 9.31
C VAL A 196 -19.05 10.49 10.39
N MET A 197 -17.76 10.56 10.06
CA MET A 197 -16.73 11.00 11.00
C MET A 197 -16.89 12.48 11.40
N ILE A 198 -17.15 13.39 10.44
CA ILE A 198 -17.41 14.81 10.73
C ILE A 198 -18.65 14.95 11.63
N LEU A 199 -19.70 14.18 11.34
CA LEU A 199 -20.93 14.17 12.13
C LEU A 199 -20.66 13.68 13.56
N PHE A 200 -19.93 12.57 13.70
CA PHE A 200 -19.54 12.04 15.01
C PHE A 200 -18.72 13.06 15.81
N MET A 201 -17.70 13.69 15.18
CA MET A 201 -16.88 14.71 15.85
C MET A 201 -17.71 15.92 16.27
N THR A 202 -18.65 16.36 15.43
CA THR A 202 -19.57 17.46 15.75
C THR A 202 -20.39 17.14 17.00
N ILE A 203 -20.99 15.95 17.06
CA ILE A 203 -21.79 15.51 18.21
C ILE A 203 -20.91 15.36 19.45
N PHE A 204 -19.78 14.66 19.32
CA PHE A 204 -18.87 14.39 20.43
C PHE A 204 -18.32 15.67 21.06
N MET A 205 -17.85 16.62 20.24
CA MET A 205 -17.38 17.92 20.72
C MET A 205 -18.49 18.73 21.37
N SER A 206 -19.71 18.70 20.82
CA SER A 206 -20.86 19.38 21.45
C SER A 206 -21.16 18.81 22.84
N GLY A 207 -21.05 17.49 23.02
CA GLY A 207 -21.26 16.83 24.31
C GLY A 207 -20.21 17.23 25.36
N GLN A 208 -18.93 17.27 24.99
CA GLN A 208 -17.87 17.73 25.89
C GLN A 208 -18.05 19.19 26.30
N LEU A 209 -18.44 20.05 25.36
CA LEU A 209 -18.69 21.46 25.62
C LEU A 209 -19.91 21.69 26.51
N LEU A 210 -20.97 20.87 26.38
CA LEU A 210 -22.12 20.91 27.28
C LEU A 210 -21.73 20.48 28.69
N LEU A 211 -20.97 19.39 28.83
CA LEU A 211 -20.50 18.92 30.13
C LEU A 211 -19.66 19.99 30.84
N ARG A 212 -18.73 20.62 30.12
CA ARG A 212 -17.91 21.71 30.65
C ARG A 212 -18.76 22.92 31.06
N SER A 213 -19.76 23.29 30.26
CA SER A 213 -20.67 24.40 30.55
C SER A 213 -21.45 24.18 31.84
N VAL A 214 -21.95 22.96 32.06
CA VAL A 214 -22.68 22.60 33.29
C VAL A 214 -21.74 22.59 34.50
N MET A 215 -20.51 22.10 34.34
CA MET A 215 -19.51 22.14 35.41
C MET A 215 -19.15 23.59 35.78
N GLU A 216 -18.90 24.46 34.80
CA GLU A 216 -18.59 25.88 35.03
C GLU A 216 -19.76 26.59 35.74
N GLU A 217 -21.01 26.36 35.33
CA GLU A 217 -22.18 26.93 35.99
C GLU A 217 -22.33 26.45 37.44
N ARG A 218 -22.06 25.17 37.71
CA ARG A 218 -22.08 24.61 39.07
C ARG A 218 -20.98 25.18 39.96
N THR A 219 -19.75 25.25 39.46
CA THR A 219 -18.60 25.79 40.22
C THR A 219 -18.81 27.26 40.56
N ASN A 220 -19.30 28.06 39.60
CA ASN A 220 -19.50 29.50 39.79
C ASN A 220 -20.68 29.85 40.72
N ARG A 221 -21.58 28.90 41.00
CA ARG A 221 -22.66 29.04 42.01
C ARG A 221 -22.22 28.68 43.44
N THR A 222 -21.08 28.01 43.60
CA THR A 222 -20.60 27.50 44.90
C THR A 222 -19.52 28.40 45.51
N ILE A 223 -19.10 29.45 44.80
CA ILE A 223 -18.17 30.50 45.24
C ILE A 223 -18.97 31.77 45.50
#